data_AF-A0A2N6EPN7-F1
#
_entry.id   AF-A0A2N6EPN7-F1
#
_cell.length_a   1.000
_cell.length_b   1.000
_cell.length_c   1.000
_cell.angle_alpha   90.00
_cell.angle_beta   90.00
_cell.angle_gamma   90.00
#
_symmetry.space_group_name_H-M   'P 1'
#
loop_
_entity.id
_entity.type
_entity.pdbx_description
1 polymer ?
#
loop_
_entity_poly.entity_id
_entity_poly.type
_entity_poly.pdbx_seq_one_letter_code
_entity_poly.pdbx_strand_id
1 'polypeptide(L)'
;AKVSMSNPAQCVKAFLEAEAYDGPSIILAYSHCIAHGINMTTAVDECKKAVNSGHWPLFRYDPRLSEEGKNPLQLDSKDPSISFEDYAYGENRFRVLKKAQPEVAERLMTQATKETAARFDLYKKLADMDPDCGTK
;
A
#
# COMPACT_ATOMS: atom_id res chain seq x y z
N ALA A 1 -7.50 -7.75 2.44
CA ALA A 1 -6.71 -7.30 1.29
C ALA A 1 -6.54 -5.77 1.30
N LYS A 2 -5.41 -5.28 0.79
CA LYS A 2 -5.15 -3.85 0.55
C LYS A 2 -5.03 -3.63 -0.95
N VAL A 3 -5.88 -2.75 -1.50
CA VAL A 3 -6.13 -2.64 -2.95
C VAL A 3 -6.03 -1.18 -3.41
N SER A 4 -5.84 -0.99 -4.72
CA SER A 4 -5.80 0.32 -5.36
C SER A 4 -6.01 0.17 -6.87
N MET A 5 -6.69 1.14 -7.49
CA MET A 5 -6.86 1.20 -8.95
C MET A 5 -5.54 1.37 -9.73
N SER A 6 -4.40 1.47 -9.05
CA SER A 6 -3.08 1.31 -9.68
C SER A 6 -2.87 -0.05 -10.33
N ASN A 7 -3.54 -1.09 -9.83
CA ASN A 7 -3.53 -2.44 -10.41
C ASN A 7 -4.97 -3.00 -10.42
N PRO A 8 -5.76 -2.72 -11.49
CA PRO A 8 -7.15 -3.16 -11.57
C PRO A 8 -7.32 -4.69 -11.50
N ALA A 9 -6.36 -5.45 -12.05
CA ALA A 9 -6.40 -6.91 -11.98
C ALA A 9 -6.26 -7.42 -10.54
N GLN A 10 -5.41 -6.79 -9.73
CA GLN A 10 -5.28 -7.09 -8.31
C GLN A 10 -6.55 -6.75 -7.53
N CYS A 11 -7.22 -5.62 -7.85
CA CYS A 11 -8.52 -5.30 -7.26
C CYS A 11 -9.55 -6.39 -7.56
N VAL A 12 -9.74 -6.76 -8.83
CA VAL A 12 -10.73 -7.79 -9.22
C VAL A 12 -10.45 -9.11 -8.49
N LYS A 13 -9.18 -9.55 -8.48
CA LYS A 13 -8.78 -10.78 -7.78
C LYS A 13 -9.08 -10.72 -6.27
N ALA A 14 -8.72 -9.62 -5.61
CA ALA A 14 -8.98 -9.45 -4.18
C ALA A 14 -10.46 -9.46 -3.82
N PHE A 15 -11.32 -8.87 -4.67
CA PHE A 15 -12.77 -8.88 -4.45
C PHE A 15 -13.36 -10.28 -4.66
N LEU A 16 -12.94 -11.01 -5.69
CA LEU A 16 -13.39 -12.39 -5.93
C LEU A 16 -12.98 -13.33 -4.79
N GLU A 17 -11.73 -13.25 -4.32
CA GLU A 17 -11.25 -14.08 -3.20
C GLU A 17 -11.99 -13.76 -1.89
N ALA A 18 -12.24 -12.48 -1.64
CA ALA A 18 -12.95 -12.01 -0.44
C ALA A 18 -14.42 -12.43 -0.43
N GLU A 19 -15.08 -12.43 -1.59
CA GLU A 19 -16.48 -12.85 -1.72
C GLU A 19 -16.63 -14.37 -1.59
N ALA A 20 -15.70 -15.13 -2.17
CA ALA A 20 -15.70 -16.58 -2.11
C ALA A 20 -15.19 -17.16 -0.77
N TYR A 21 -14.76 -16.33 0.18
CA TYR A 21 -14.27 -16.78 1.48
C TYR A 21 -15.46 -16.98 2.43
N ASP A 22 -15.61 -18.19 2.97
CA ASP A 22 -16.65 -18.53 3.96
C ASP A 22 -16.26 -17.99 5.35
N GLY A 23 -16.26 -16.67 5.48
CA GLY A 23 -15.81 -15.98 6.68
C GLY A 23 -15.73 -14.47 6.51
N PRO A 24 -15.23 -13.76 7.53
CA PRO A 24 -15.13 -12.31 7.47
C PRO A 24 -14.03 -11.88 6.49
N SER A 25 -14.38 -10.97 5.58
CA SER A 25 -13.46 -10.38 4.61
C SER A 25 -13.34 -8.87 4.82
N ILE A 26 -12.10 -8.36 4.79
CA ILE A 26 -11.80 -6.93 4.90
C ILE A 26 -11.03 -6.49 3.65
N ILE A 27 -11.54 -5.47 2.95
CA ILE A 27 -10.89 -4.81 1.82
C ILE A 27 -10.61 -3.35 2.19
N LEU A 28 -9.33 -2.96 2.14
CA LEU A 28 -8.87 -1.59 2.33
C LEU A 28 -8.49 -0.99 0.98
N ALA A 29 -9.34 -0.13 0.43
CA ALA A 29 -9.11 0.50 -0.87
C ALA A 29 -8.48 1.90 -0.72
N TYR A 30 -7.41 2.18 -1.48
CA TYR A 30 -6.91 3.55 -1.61
C TYR A 30 -7.88 4.38 -2.45
N SER A 31 -8.50 5.38 -1.82
CA SER A 31 -9.42 6.30 -2.48
C SER A 31 -8.79 7.68 -2.56
N HIS A 32 -8.39 8.06 -3.77
CA HIS A 32 -7.95 9.43 -4.03
C HIS A 32 -9.14 10.39 -3.87
N CYS A 33 -8.87 11.62 -3.41
CA CYS A 33 -9.90 12.61 -3.12
C CYS A 33 -9.43 14.01 -3.52
N ILE A 34 -10.37 14.90 -3.84
CA ILE A 34 -10.11 16.33 -4.08
C ILE A 34 -9.37 16.97 -2.90
N ALA A 35 -9.60 16.50 -1.67
CA ALA A 35 -8.93 16.98 -0.46
C ALA A 35 -7.42 16.74 -0.45
N HIS A 36 -6.91 15.82 -1.29
CA HIS A 36 -5.48 15.63 -1.45
C HIS A 36 -4.85 16.79 -2.25
N GLY A 37 -5.67 17.53 -3.01
CA GLY A 37 -5.25 18.63 -3.88
C GLY A 37 -4.39 18.16 -5.05
N ILE A 38 -4.97 17.22 -5.81
CA ILE A 38 -4.39 16.61 -7.00
C ILE A 38 -5.28 16.91 -8.22
N ASN A 39 -4.75 16.76 -9.43
CA ASN A 39 -5.58 16.82 -10.62
C ASN A 39 -6.43 15.54 -10.73
N MET A 40 -7.75 15.68 -10.59
CA MET A 40 -8.67 14.55 -10.60
C MET A 40 -8.74 13.83 -11.96
N THR A 41 -8.40 14.49 -13.07
CA THR A 41 -8.38 13.85 -14.39
C THR A 41 -7.28 12.79 -14.52
N THR A 42 -6.24 12.87 -13.68
CA THR A 42 -5.10 11.93 -13.65
C THR A 42 -5.02 11.19 -12.31
N ALA A 43 -6.12 11.09 -11.56
CA ALA A 43 -6.07 10.61 -10.19
C ALA A 43 -5.65 9.12 -10.05
N VAL A 44 -5.90 8.32 -11.08
CA VAL A 44 -5.42 6.92 -11.14
C VAL A 44 -3.90 6.87 -11.22
N ASP A 45 -3.25 7.82 -11.88
CA ASP A 45 -1.79 7.88 -11.93
C ASP A 45 -1.21 8.26 -10.57
N GLU A 46 -1.92 9.06 -9.77
CA GLU A 46 -1.55 9.33 -8.39
C GLU A 46 -1.67 8.08 -7.51
N CYS A 47 -2.69 7.25 -7.74
CA CYS A 47 -2.80 5.94 -7.10
C CYS A 47 -1.60 5.04 -7.45
N LYS A 48 -1.12 5.08 -8.71
CA LYS A 48 0.09 4.35 -9.13
C LYS A 48 1.32 4.87 -8.40
N LYS A 49 1.51 6.19 -8.26
CA LYS A 49 2.61 6.76 -7.49
C LYS A 49 2.55 6.38 -6.01
N ALA A 50 1.37 6.35 -5.41
CA ALA A 50 1.20 5.91 -4.02
C ALA A 50 1.67 4.46 -3.81
N VAL A 51 1.42 3.57 -4.78
CA VAL A 51 1.93 2.19 -4.73
C VAL A 51 3.42 2.12 -5.05
N ASN A 52 3.87 2.81 -6.10
CA ASN A 52 5.26 2.81 -6.55
C ASN A 52 6.23 3.47 -5.54
N SER A 53 5.74 4.33 -4.65
CA SER A 53 6.54 4.91 -3.57
C SER A 53 6.63 4.03 -2.31
N GLY A 54 5.94 2.90 -2.31
CA GLY A 54 5.79 2.05 -1.12
C GLY A 54 4.84 2.62 -0.06
N HIS A 55 4.23 3.80 -0.28
CA HIS A 55 3.29 4.39 0.65
C HIS A 55 2.06 3.49 0.85
N TRP A 56 1.54 2.93 -0.24
CA TRP A 56 0.37 2.06 -0.25
C TRP A 56 0.71 0.68 -0.85
N PRO A 57 1.36 -0.23 -0.10
CA PRO A 57 1.63 -1.57 -0.60
C PRO A 57 0.31 -2.33 -0.82
N LEU A 58 0.25 -3.09 -1.91
CA LEU A 58 -0.85 -3.97 -2.27
C LEU A 58 -0.54 -5.38 -1.80
N PHE A 59 -1.47 -5.98 -1.07
CA PHE A 59 -1.33 -7.35 -0.60
C PHE A 59 -2.69 -8.00 -0.39
N ARG A 60 -2.71 -9.33 -0.41
CA ARG A 60 -3.85 -10.16 -0.05
C ARG A 60 -3.40 -11.09 1.08
N TYR A 61 -4.30 -11.32 2.03
CA TYR A 61 -4.11 -12.30 3.08
C TYR A 61 -5.27 -13.28 2.94
N ASP A 62 -4.96 -14.53 2.60
CA ASP A 62 -5.96 -15.59 2.42
C ASP A 62 -5.69 -16.70 3.44
N PRO A 63 -6.54 -16.83 4.49
CA PRO A 63 -6.36 -17.84 5.54
C PRO A 63 -6.33 -19.28 5.01
N ARG A 64 -7.00 -19.56 3.88
CA ARG A 64 -7.07 -20.90 3.28
C ARG A 64 -5.69 -21.42 2.87
N LEU A 65 -4.77 -20.52 2.51
CA LEU A 65 -3.41 -20.90 2.13
C LEU A 65 -2.63 -21.51 3.31
N SER A 66 -2.92 -21.09 4.55
CA SER A 66 -2.29 -21.70 5.72
C SER A 66 -2.69 -23.16 5.90
N GLU A 67 -3.93 -23.53 5.55
CA GLU A 67 -4.41 -24.93 5.56
C GLU A 67 -3.69 -25.78 4.50
N GLU A 68 -3.20 -25.14 3.43
CA GLU A 68 -2.39 -25.77 2.38
C GLU A 68 -0.88 -25.77 2.69
N GLY A 69 -0.46 -25.28 3.87
CA GLY A 69 0.95 -25.14 4.23
C GLY A 69 1.69 -24.06 3.43
N LYS A 70 0.96 -23.06 2.92
CA LYS A 70 1.50 -21.91 2.17
C LYS A 70 1.39 -20.64 3.01
N ASN A 71 2.21 -19.64 2.67
CA ASN A 71 2.14 -18.35 3.34
C ASN A 71 0.82 -17.64 2.95
N PRO A 72 -0.04 -17.29 3.93
CA PRO A 72 -1.31 -16.62 3.65
C PRO A 72 -1.14 -15.20 3.12
N LEU A 73 -0.04 -14.52 3.48
CA LEU A 73 0.25 -13.17 3.00
C LEU A 73 0.93 -13.20 1.64
N GLN A 74 0.27 -12.61 0.65
CA GLN A 74 0.78 -12.46 -0.70
C GLN A 74 0.98 -10.97 -0.98
N LEU A 75 2.24 -10.55 -1.12
CA LEU A 75 2.58 -9.18 -1.51
C LEU A 75 2.44 -9.02 -3.03
N ASP A 76 1.45 -8.25 -3.48
CA ASP A 76 1.17 -8.02 -4.90
C ASP A 76 1.91 -6.79 -5.46
N SER A 77 2.44 -5.92 -4.58
CA SER A 77 3.29 -4.80 -4.94
C SER A 77 4.71 -5.24 -5.31
N LYS A 78 5.27 -4.57 -6.33
CA LYS A 78 6.72 -4.61 -6.59
C LYS A 78 7.48 -3.75 -5.59
N ASP A 79 8.80 -3.91 -5.54
CA ASP A 79 9.68 -3.01 -4.81
C ASP A 79 9.45 -1.55 -5.23
N PRO A 80 9.53 -0.57 -4.30
CA PRO A 80 9.32 0.85 -4.61
C PRO A 80 10.28 1.34 -5.71
N SER A 81 9.74 2.08 -6.67
CA SER A 81 10.48 2.62 -7.83
C SER A 81 10.64 4.14 -7.80
N ILE A 82 9.96 4.83 -6.87
CA ILE A 82 10.09 6.27 -6.62
C ILE A 82 10.20 6.52 -5.11
N SER A 83 10.68 7.69 -4.70
CA SER A 83 10.73 8.03 -3.27
C SER A 83 9.35 8.36 -2.70
N PHE A 84 9.19 8.24 -1.38
CA PHE A 84 7.98 8.73 -0.70
C PHE A 84 7.81 10.24 -0.88
N GLU A 85 8.91 10.99 -0.85
CA GLU A 85 8.92 12.45 -1.03
C GLU A 85 8.38 12.87 -2.41
N ASP A 86 8.81 12.19 -3.49
CA ASP A 86 8.35 12.47 -4.85
C ASP A 86 6.83 12.30 -5.00
N TYR A 87 6.29 11.26 -4.38
CA TYR A 87 4.84 11.05 -4.31
C TYR A 87 4.18 12.14 -3.46
N ALA A 88 4.64 12.35 -2.22
CA ALA A 88 4.00 13.25 -1.28
C ALA A 88 3.94 14.69 -1.80
N TYR A 89 5.03 15.22 -2.38
CA TYR A 89 5.01 16.58 -2.94
C TYR A 89 4.25 16.70 -4.27
N GLY A 90 3.80 15.60 -4.85
CA GLY A 90 2.78 15.56 -5.89
C GLY A 90 1.40 16.07 -5.41
N GLU A 91 1.12 16.03 -4.11
CA GLU A 91 -0.18 16.38 -3.54
C GLU A 91 -0.14 17.69 -2.72
N ASN A 92 -1.17 18.52 -2.85
CA ASN A 92 -1.21 19.82 -2.15
C ASN A 92 -1.24 19.67 -0.62
N ARG A 93 -1.87 18.59 -0.11
CA ARG A 93 -1.97 18.34 1.33
C ARG A 93 -0.60 18.29 2.04
N PHE A 94 0.47 17.92 1.33
CA PHE A 94 1.83 17.96 1.85
C PHE A 94 2.54 19.27 1.54
N ARG A 95 2.36 19.81 0.33
CA ARG A 95 3.00 21.07 -0.09
C ARG A 95 2.62 22.27 0.78
N VAL A 96 1.39 22.31 1.28
CA VAL A 96 0.94 23.39 2.17
C VAL A 96 1.80 23.47 3.43
N LEU A 97 2.15 22.33 4.03
CA LEU A 97 3.04 22.30 5.19
C LEU A 97 4.46 22.74 4.83
N LYS A 98 5.00 22.26 3.68
CA LYS A 98 6.32 22.67 3.19
C LYS A 98 6.44 24.19 3.02
N LYS A 99 5.36 24.84 2.56
CA LYS A 99 5.30 26.29 2.39
C LYS A 99 5.16 27.03 3.72
N ALA A 100 4.31 26.53 4.63
CA ALA A 100 3.99 27.21 5.88
C ALA A 100 5.07 27.04 6.96
N GLN A 101 5.68 25.85 7.07
CA GLN A 101 6.68 25.50 8.08
C GLN A 101 7.75 24.56 7.48
N PRO A 102 8.74 25.11 6.73
CA PRO A 102 9.71 24.30 5.99
C PRO A 102 10.53 23.33 6.85
N GLU A 103 11.04 23.79 8.00
CA GLU A 103 11.85 22.95 8.91
C GLU A 103 11.05 21.79 9.49
N VAL A 104 9.78 22.04 9.84
CA VAL A 104 8.87 21.01 10.34
C VAL A 104 8.52 20.01 9.24
N ALA A 105 8.27 20.50 8.02
CA ALA A 105 7.99 19.66 6.86
C ALA A 105 9.16 18.71 6.55
N GLU A 106 10.39 19.21 6.56
CA GLU A 106 11.60 18.41 6.32
C GLU A 106 11.77 17.30 7.37
N ARG A 107 11.61 17.66 8.65
CA ARG A 107 11.69 16.68 9.75
C ARG A 107 10.63 15.59 9.63
N LEU A 108 9.37 15.96 9.36
CA LEU A 108 8.28 15.01 9.20
C LEU A 108 8.41 14.18 7.92
N MET A 109 8.92 14.76 6.83
CA MET A 109 9.16 14.03 5.58
C MET A 109 10.24 12.95 5.76
N THR A 110 11.30 13.28 6.48
CA THR A 110 12.36 12.32 6.84
C THR A 110 11.78 11.16 7.65
N GLN A 111 10.96 11.47 8.67
CA GLN A 111 10.28 10.45 9.48
C GLN A 111 9.34 9.58 8.63
N ALA A 112 8.47 10.19 7.85
CA ALA A 112 7.48 9.48 7.04
C ALA A 112 8.12 8.61 5.95
N THR A 113 9.25 9.05 5.37
CA THR A 113 10.04 8.25 4.43
C THR A 113 10.58 6.99 5.10
N LYS A 114 11.17 7.12 6.30
CA LYS A 114 11.67 5.98 7.08
C LYS A 114 10.55 5.02 7.45
N GLU A 115 9.42 5.52 7.94
CA GLU A 115 8.26 4.69 8.30
C GLU A 115 7.66 3.97 7.09
N THR A 116 7.57 4.64 5.94
CA THR A 116 7.08 4.04 4.70
C THR A 116 7.98 2.90 4.25
N ALA A 117 9.30 3.11 4.25
CA ALA A 117 10.28 2.08 3.92
C ALA A 117 10.24 0.89 4.90
N ALA A 118 10.21 1.17 6.21
CA ALA A 118 10.13 0.13 7.24
C ALA A 118 8.85 -0.70 7.14
N ARG A 119 7.70 -0.07 6.86
CA ARG A 119 6.43 -0.76 6.67
C ARG A 119 6.44 -1.66 5.43
N PHE A 120 7.00 -1.18 4.32
CA PHE A 120 7.14 -2.00 3.12
C PHE A 120 8.04 -3.21 3.37
N ASP A 121 9.20 -3.00 3.98
CA ASP A 121 10.16 -4.05 4.35
C ASP A 121 9.53 -5.10 5.29
N LEU A 122 8.72 -4.68 6.26
CA LEU A 122 7.97 -5.59 7.12
C LEU A 122 7.03 -6.50 6.30
N TYR A 123 6.22 -5.95 5.39
CA TYR A 123 5.32 -6.77 4.59
C TYR A 123 6.06 -7.69 3.61
N LYS A 124 7.19 -7.25 3.07
CA LYS A 124 8.06 -8.09 2.25
C LYS A 124 8.57 -9.29 3.05
N LYS A 125 9.14 -9.05 4.24
CA LYS A 125 9.59 -10.11 5.14
C LYS A 125 8.47 -11.06 5.58
N LEU A 126 7.27 -10.53 5.83
CA LEU A 126 6.13 -11.37 6.18
C LEU A 126 5.67 -12.25 5.01
N ALA A 127 5.78 -11.77 3.77
CA ALA A 127 5.43 -12.55 2.58
C ALA A 127 6.53 -13.58 2.20
N ASP A 128 7.79 -13.26 2.51
CA ASP A 128 8.94 -14.16 2.31
C ASP A 128 9.14 -15.16 3.46
N MET A 129 8.41 -15.00 4.57
CA MET A 129 8.49 -15.90 5.72
C MET A 129 8.03 -17.31 5.35
N ASP A 130 8.79 -18.31 5.78
CA ASP A 130 8.43 -19.71 5.60
C ASP A 130 7.13 -20.00 6.37
N PRO A 131 6.09 -20.60 5.74
CA PRO A 131 4.86 -20.97 6.41
C PRO A 131 5.06 -22.11 7.42
N ASP A 132 5.66 -21.82 8.59
CA ASP A 132 5.54 -22.67 9.77
C ASP A 132 4.15 -22.43 10.40
N CYS A 133 3.10 -22.84 9.68
CA CYS A 133 1.70 -22.67 10.08
C CYS A 133 1.25 -23.70 11.14
N GLY A 134 2.12 -24.01 12.10
CA GLY A 134 1.80 -24.88 13.24
C GLY A 134 1.86 -26.38 12.96
N THR A 135 2.60 -26.82 11.94
CA THR A 135 2.79 -28.24 11.58
C THR A 135 3.99 -28.90 12.27
N LYS A 136 4.25 -28.59 13.55
CA LYS A 136 5.19 -29.35 14.40
C LYS A 136 4.47 -30.16 15.46
#